data_AF-A0A9D2JZZ3-F1
#
_entry.id   AF-A0A9D2JZZ3-F1
#
_cell.length_a   1.000
_cell.length_b   1.000
_cell.length_c   1.000
_cell.angle_alpha   90.00
_cell.angle_beta   90.00
_cell.angle_gamma   90.00
#
_symmetry.space_group_name_H-M   'P 1'
#
loop_
_entity.id
_entity.type
_entity.pdbx_description
1 polymer ?
#
loop_
_entity_poly.entity_id
_entity_poly.type
_entity_poly.pdbx_seq_one_letter_code
_entity_poly.pdbx_strand_id
1 'polypeptide(L)'
;MQAKHQVFARGSPYSDYRVRLSCIFMGLGQLFCRQFIKGALLLLFEIGFILFLIFQGVENIIGLFTLGTTEGVPIMGIEGDNSVSMLAWGITTLFLIAFFVLAYHANVKDVIFTVREIGRGSRVRTFRESCKTLLNQKFYVLTLALPLAFVCIFNVMPIVFTALVAFTDYGGEIVPPKLVSWTGFQSFRVIFTMSEYIGTMGKILVWNVLWAFGSTFLVYFGGLGLALLYNAKCLKWKRFWRVFPMLAYAIPSFITLTGFCFMFCDSGPIVGQLK
;
A
#
# COMPACT_ATOMS: atom_id res chain seq x y z
N MET A 1 -45.56 -22.97 21.12
CA MET A 1 -44.76 -21.81 20.63
C MET A 1 -43.25 -22.10 20.45
N GLN A 2 -42.75 -23.34 20.59
CA GLN A 2 -41.31 -23.65 20.46
C GLN A 2 -40.86 -24.17 19.08
N ALA A 3 -41.79 -24.54 18.17
CA ALA A 3 -41.44 -25.12 16.88
C ALA A 3 -40.90 -24.12 15.83
N LYS A 4 -41.18 -22.82 15.96
CA LYS A 4 -40.69 -21.79 15.02
C LYS A 4 -39.22 -21.39 15.24
N HIS A 5 -38.63 -21.69 16.40
CA HIS A 5 -37.24 -21.31 16.71
C HIS A 5 -36.20 -22.27 16.10
N GLN A 6 -36.58 -23.50 15.75
CA GLN A 6 -35.64 -24.47 15.16
C GLN A 6 -35.56 -24.41 13.62
N VAL A 7 -36.54 -23.81 12.93
CA VAL A 7 -36.58 -23.83 11.45
C VAL A 7 -35.54 -22.90 10.82
N PHE A 8 -35.13 -21.81 11.49
CA PHE A 8 -34.11 -20.90 10.96
C PHE A 8 -32.66 -21.41 11.10
N ALA A 9 -32.42 -22.50 11.83
CA ALA A 9 -31.07 -22.99 12.11
C ALA A 9 -30.51 -23.93 11.03
N ARG A 10 -31.32 -24.38 10.06
CA ARG A 10 -30.92 -25.38 9.04
C ARG A 10 -30.97 -24.90 7.58
N GLY A 11 -31.33 -23.65 7.32
CA GLY A 11 -31.34 -23.08 5.96
C GLY A 11 -29.99 -22.47 5.56
N SER A 12 -29.66 -22.47 4.27
CA SER A 12 -28.51 -21.72 3.72
C SER A 12 -28.54 -20.27 4.21
N PRO A 13 -27.40 -19.67 4.60
CA PRO A 13 -27.35 -18.27 5.06
C PRO A 13 -27.87 -17.26 4.04
N TYR A 14 -27.99 -17.65 2.78
CA TYR A 14 -28.48 -16.84 1.65
C TYR A 14 -29.97 -17.06 1.32
N SER A 15 -30.69 -17.85 2.14
CA SER A 15 -32.10 -18.16 1.91
C SER A 15 -33.03 -16.97 2.17
N ASP A 16 -32.63 -16.01 2.99
CA ASP A 16 -33.48 -14.88 3.36
C ASP A 16 -33.49 -13.82 2.24
N TYR A 17 -34.67 -13.33 1.86
CA TYR A 17 -34.84 -12.33 0.81
C TYR A 17 -34.07 -11.03 1.11
N ARG A 18 -33.89 -10.69 2.39
CA ARG A 18 -33.13 -9.50 2.82
C ARG A 18 -31.64 -9.63 2.50
N VAL A 19 -31.08 -10.83 2.63
CA VAL A 19 -29.69 -11.11 2.26
C VAL A 19 -29.54 -11.04 0.74
N ARG A 20 -30.49 -11.63 -0.01
CA ARG A 20 -30.48 -11.60 -1.49
C ARG A 20 -30.55 -10.17 -2.04
N LEU A 21 -31.38 -9.31 -1.45
CA LEU A 21 -31.47 -7.90 -1.83
C LEU A 21 -30.15 -7.16 -1.63
N SER A 22 -29.44 -7.43 -0.53
CA SER A 22 -28.09 -6.88 -0.30
C SER A 22 -27.00 -7.47 -1.18
N CYS A 23 -27.23 -8.63 -1.80
CA CYS A 23 -26.36 -9.20 -2.83
C CYS A 23 -26.64 -8.63 -4.23
N ILE A 24 -27.72 -7.87 -4.43
CA ILE A 24 -28.03 -7.21 -5.70
C ILE A 24 -27.62 -5.74 -5.62
N PHE A 25 -28.04 -5.05 -4.55
CA PHE A 25 -27.63 -3.67 -4.25
C PHE A 25 -27.22 -3.56 -2.79
N MET A 26 -26.03 -3.04 -2.58
CA MET A 26 -25.46 -2.78 -1.29
C MET A 26 -26.38 -1.87 -0.47
N GLY A 27 -26.66 -2.27 0.78
CA GLY A 27 -27.51 -1.49 1.70
C GLY A 27 -29.02 -1.77 1.62
N LEU A 28 -29.57 -2.37 0.56
CA LEU A 28 -31.01 -2.68 0.49
C LEU A 28 -31.47 -3.62 1.62
N GLY A 29 -30.75 -4.71 1.88
CA GLY A 29 -31.08 -5.64 2.96
C GLY A 29 -31.06 -5.00 4.36
N GLN A 30 -30.21 -3.99 4.58
CA GLN A 30 -30.17 -3.22 5.83
C GLN A 30 -31.36 -2.26 5.95
N LEU A 31 -31.84 -1.68 4.85
CA LEU A 31 -33.08 -0.89 4.83
C LEU A 31 -34.28 -1.75 5.26
N PHE A 32 -34.40 -2.98 4.73
CA PHE A 32 -35.45 -3.93 5.13
C PHE A 32 -35.30 -4.45 6.57
N CYS A 33 -34.10 -4.40 7.14
CA CYS A 33 -33.86 -4.68 8.55
C CYS A 33 -34.14 -3.47 9.46
N ARG A 34 -34.72 -2.37 8.96
CA ARG A 34 -34.97 -1.11 9.69
C ARG A 34 -33.71 -0.33 10.09
N GLN A 35 -32.55 -0.60 9.46
CA GLN A 35 -31.33 0.19 9.64
C GLN A 35 -31.20 1.26 8.54
N PHE A 36 -32.11 2.24 8.56
CA PHE A 36 -32.23 3.23 7.48
C PHE A 36 -30.95 4.03 7.21
N ILE A 37 -30.31 4.57 8.25
CA ILE A 37 -29.09 5.39 8.11
C ILE A 37 -27.95 4.58 7.47
N LYS A 38 -27.72 3.36 7.97
CA LYS A 38 -26.63 2.50 7.50
C LYS A 38 -26.87 2.03 6.07
N GLY A 39 -28.11 1.61 5.77
CA GLY A 39 -28.52 1.20 4.43
C GLY A 39 -28.40 2.35 3.42
N ALA A 40 -28.81 3.57 3.79
CA ALA A 40 -28.69 4.75 2.93
C ALA A 40 -27.23 5.11 2.64
N LEU A 41 -26.33 5.07 3.63
CA LEU A 41 -24.90 5.35 3.42
C LEU A 41 -24.24 4.34 2.49
N LEU A 42 -24.57 3.05 2.63
CA LEU A 42 -24.01 2.00 1.78
C LEU A 42 -24.56 2.04 0.36
N LEU A 43 -25.83 2.41 0.20
CA LEU A 43 -26.44 2.63 -1.11
C LEU A 43 -25.84 3.87 -1.81
N LEU A 44 -25.61 4.97 -1.08
CA LEU A 44 -24.91 6.15 -1.61
C LEU A 44 -23.47 5.83 -2.01
N PHE A 45 -22.76 5.01 -1.23
CA PHE A 45 -21.40 4.57 -1.57
C PHE A 45 -21.37 3.75 -2.86
N GLU A 46 -22.33 2.84 -3.05
CA GLU A 46 -22.46 2.06 -4.30
C GLU A 46 -22.80 2.96 -5.49
N ILE A 47 -23.76 3.87 -5.36
CA ILE A 47 -24.09 4.83 -6.42
C ILE A 47 -22.86 5.67 -6.78
N GLY A 48 -22.15 6.21 -5.77
CA GLY A 48 -20.96 7.01 -6.00
C GLY A 48 -19.86 6.23 -6.75
N PHE A 49 -19.68 4.95 -6.42
CA PHE A 49 -18.73 4.09 -7.11
C PHE A 49 -19.15 3.78 -8.55
N ILE A 50 -20.44 3.54 -8.80
CA ILE A 50 -20.97 3.34 -10.16
C ILE A 50 -20.79 4.60 -11.00
N LEU A 51 -21.10 5.79 -10.45
CA LEU A 51 -20.88 7.07 -11.13
C LEU A 51 -19.40 7.26 -11.46
N PHE A 52 -18.51 6.98 -10.51
CA PHE A 52 -17.07 7.01 -10.76
C PHE A 52 -16.66 6.08 -11.91
N LEU A 53 -17.16 4.84 -11.95
CA LEU A 53 -16.86 3.91 -13.04
C LEU A 53 -17.33 4.43 -14.40
N ILE A 54 -18.53 5.00 -14.48
CA ILE A 54 -19.10 5.52 -15.72
C ILE A 54 -18.31 6.73 -16.24
N PHE A 55 -17.94 7.66 -15.36
CA PHE A 55 -17.31 8.92 -15.77
C PHE A 55 -15.80 8.84 -15.97
N GLN A 56 -15.08 8.02 -15.20
CA GLN A 56 -13.62 7.97 -15.23
C GLN A 56 -13.08 6.54 -15.16
N GLY A 57 -13.71 5.66 -14.38
CA GLY A 57 -13.11 4.35 -14.09
C GLY A 57 -12.91 3.48 -15.32
N VAL A 58 -13.89 3.42 -16.24
CA VAL A 58 -13.74 2.63 -17.48
C VAL A 58 -12.61 3.20 -18.35
N GLU A 59 -12.56 4.51 -18.53
CA GLU A 59 -11.49 5.17 -19.28
C GLU A 59 -10.11 4.93 -18.66
N ASN A 60 -9.99 5.04 -17.34
CA ASN A 60 -8.75 4.76 -16.61
C ASN A 60 -8.29 3.31 -16.75
N ILE A 61 -9.22 2.35 -16.76
CA ILE A 61 -8.90 0.93 -16.99
C ILE A 61 -8.42 0.71 -18.43
N ILE A 62 -9.07 1.33 -19.41
CA ILE A 62 -8.63 1.26 -20.80
C ILE A 62 -7.24 1.90 -20.93
N GLY A 63 -7.04 3.07 -20.31
CA GLY A 63 -5.79 3.80 -20.28
C GLY A 63 -4.63 3.03 -19.65
N LEU A 64 -4.92 2.13 -18.72
CA LEU A 64 -3.92 1.21 -18.17
C LEU A 64 -3.33 0.30 -19.26
N PHE A 65 -4.14 -0.15 -20.21
CA PHE A 65 -3.68 -1.04 -21.28
C PHE A 65 -3.18 -0.29 -22.51
N THR A 66 -3.82 0.82 -22.88
CA THR A 66 -3.44 1.59 -24.08
C THR A 66 -2.21 2.45 -23.84
N LEU A 67 -2.01 2.96 -22.61
CA LEU A 67 -0.94 3.91 -22.27
C LEU A 67 -0.95 5.17 -23.16
N GLY A 68 -2.13 5.53 -23.69
CA GLY A 68 -2.33 6.69 -24.57
C GLY A 68 -2.42 6.31 -26.04
N THR A 69 -3.03 7.20 -26.82
CA THR A 69 -3.35 6.98 -28.24
C THR A 69 -2.96 8.16 -29.11
N THR A 70 -2.90 9.36 -28.52
CA THR A 70 -2.55 10.59 -29.21
C THR A 70 -1.25 11.15 -28.65
N GLU A 71 -0.22 11.23 -29.51
CA GLU A 71 1.03 11.88 -29.16
C GLU A 71 0.85 13.40 -29.10
N GLY A 72 1.36 14.01 -28.03
CA GLY A 72 1.37 15.46 -27.89
C GLY A 72 2.44 16.09 -28.75
N VAL A 73 2.18 17.29 -29.26
CA VAL A 73 3.16 18.09 -30.01
C VAL A 73 3.40 19.39 -29.25
N PRO A 74 4.38 19.44 -28.31
CA PRO A 74 4.60 20.60 -27.44
C PRO A 74 4.92 21.87 -28.21
N ILE A 75 5.62 21.76 -29.34
CA ILE A 75 6.00 22.89 -30.19
C ILE A 75 4.77 23.60 -30.77
N MET A 76 3.66 22.87 -30.97
CA MET A 76 2.39 23.41 -31.47
C MET A 76 1.37 23.68 -30.35
N GLY A 77 1.73 23.45 -29.09
CA GLY A 77 0.81 23.60 -27.94
C GLY A 77 -0.32 22.56 -27.88
N ILE A 78 -0.20 21.46 -28.62
CA ILE A 78 -1.21 20.39 -28.62
C ILE A 78 -0.85 19.44 -27.47
N GLU A 79 -1.68 19.47 -26.41
CA GLU A 79 -1.62 18.48 -25.34
C GLU A 79 -2.05 17.12 -25.88
N GLY A 80 -1.16 16.13 -25.76
CA GLY A 80 -1.49 14.73 -26.03
C GLY A 80 -1.60 13.92 -24.73
N ASP A 81 -1.79 12.62 -24.89
CA ASP A 81 -1.98 11.72 -23.78
C ASP A 81 -0.70 11.58 -22.94
N ASN A 82 -0.84 11.63 -21.61
CA ASN A 82 0.27 11.37 -20.71
C ASN A 82 0.23 9.91 -20.22
N SER A 83 1.01 9.05 -20.86
CA SER A 83 1.07 7.62 -20.56
C SER A 83 1.38 7.30 -19.10
N VAL A 84 2.24 8.10 -18.45
CA VAL A 84 2.62 7.92 -17.04
C VAL A 84 1.43 8.22 -16.12
N SER A 85 0.70 9.29 -16.42
CA SER A 85 -0.54 9.63 -15.70
C SER A 85 -1.63 8.60 -15.92
N MET A 86 -1.81 8.10 -17.15
CA MET A 86 -2.79 7.05 -17.47
C MET A 86 -2.50 5.75 -16.72
N LEU A 87 -1.22 5.34 -16.66
CA LEU A 87 -0.79 4.20 -15.85
C LEU A 87 -1.12 4.42 -14.36
N ALA A 88 -0.83 5.60 -13.81
CA ALA A 88 -1.11 5.92 -12.41
C ALA A 88 -2.62 5.91 -12.09
N TRP A 89 -3.46 6.55 -12.91
CA TRP A 89 -4.92 6.57 -12.73
C TRP A 89 -5.56 5.19 -12.95
N GLY A 90 -5.05 4.40 -13.89
CA GLY A 90 -5.45 3.02 -14.09
C GLY A 90 -5.20 2.15 -12.86
N ILE A 91 -3.99 2.21 -12.29
CA ILE A 91 -3.65 1.49 -11.06
C ILE A 91 -4.50 1.99 -9.89
N THR A 92 -4.67 3.31 -9.74
CA THR A 92 -5.55 3.90 -8.72
C THR A 92 -6.95 3.31 -8.80
N THR A 93 -7.49 3.22 -10.02
CA THR A 93 -8.83 2.66 -10.28
C THR A 93 -8.90 1.18 -9.91
N LEU A 94 -7.87 0.38 -10.20
CA LEU A 94 -7.79 -1.03 -9.75
C LEU A 94 -7.80 -1.16 -8.22
N PHE A 95 -7.07 -0.30 -7.50
CA PHE A 95 -7.09 -0.28 -6.03
C PHE A 95 -8.47 0.13 -5.49
N LEU A 96 -9.12 1.13 -6.10
CA LEU A 96 -10.48 1.54 -5.73
C LEU A 96 -11.48 0.41 -5.94
N ILE A 97 -11.38 -0.34 -7.05
CA ILE A 97 -12.18 -1.55 -7.29
C ILE A 97 -11.92 -2.60 -6.21
N ALA A 98 -10.66 -2.88 -5.87
CA ALA A 98 -10.32 -3.84 -4.82
C ALA A 98 -10.91 -3.43 -3.45
N PHE A 99 -10.79 -2.15 -3.06
CA PHE A 99 -11.40 -1.65 -1.84
C PHE A 99 -12.93 -1.73 -1.87
N PHE A 100 -13.54 -1.45 -3.02
CA PHE A 100 -14.98 -1.58 -3.20
C PHE A 100 -15.43 -3.04 -3.01
N VAL A 101 -14.75 -4.01 -3.61
CA VAL A 101 -15.03 -5.44 -3.43
C VAL A 101 -14.92 -5.87 -1.97
N LEU A 102 -13.90 -5.38 -1.24
CA LEU A 102 -13.74 -5.66 0.19
C LEU A 102 -14.88 -5.04 1.02
N ALA A 103 -15.27 -3.79 0.72
CA ALA A 103 -16.40 -3.12 1.35
C ALA A 103 -17.73 -3.84 1.07
N TYR A 104 -17.92 -4.32 -0.16
CA TYR A 104 -19.08 -5.09 -0.58
C TYR A 104 -19.15 -6.43 0.17
N HIS A 105 -18.03 -7.15 0.28
CA HIS A 105 -17.96 -8.38 1.07
C HIS A 105 -18.26 -8.13 2.56
N ALA A 106 -17.76 -7.01 3.11
CA ALA A 106 -18.07 -6.60 4.47
C ALA A 106 -19.56 -6.28 4.65
N ASN A 107 -20.21 -5.66 3.66
CA ASN A 107 -21.65 -5.40 3.65
C ASN A 107 -22.47 -6.69 3.72
N VAL A 108 -22.18 -7.66 2.84
CA VAL A 108 -22.92 -8.93 2.79
C VAL A 108 -22.78 -9.69 4.11
N LYS A 109 -21.56 -9.74 4.67
CA LYS A 109 -21.32 -10.35 6.00
C LYS A 109 -22.12 -9.66 7.10
N ASP A 110 -22.21 -8.34 7.07
CA ASP A 110 -22.95 -7.56 8.05
C ASP A 110 -24.47 -7.78 7.98
N VAL A 111 -25.04 -7.89 6.78
CA VAL A 111 -26.47 -8.18 6.58
C VAL A 111 -26.81 -9.60 7.07
N ILE A 112 -25.98 -10.59 6.75
CA ILE A 112 -26.16 -11.98 7.23
C ILE A 112 -26.14 -12.03 8.76
N PHE A 113 -25.21 -11.31 9.39
CA PHE A 113 -25.15 -11.22 10.85
C PHE A 113 -26.44 -10.59 11.43
N THR A 114 -26.90 -9.49 10.83
CA THR A 114 -28.08 -8.75 11.30
C THR A 114 -29.36 -9.59 11.17
N VAL A 115 -29.56 -10.29 10.04
CA VAL A 115 -30.72 -11.17 9.83
C VAL A 115 -30.73 -12.33 10.83
N ARG A 116 -29.56 -12.90 11.16
CA ARG A 116 -29.45 -13.96 12.18
C ARG A 116 -29.79 -13.45 13.59
N GLU A 117 -29.40 -12.23 13.96
CA GLU A 117 -29.79 -11.65 15.25
C GLU A 117 -31.31 -11.41 15.32
N ILE A 118 -31.93 -10.92 14.24
CA ILE A 118 -33.39 -10.77 14.14
C ILE A 118 -34.09 -12.13 14.30
N GLY A 119 -33.59 -13.19 13.64
CA GLY A 119 -34.13 -14.54 13.75
C GLY A 119 -34.06 -15.14 15.17
N ARG A 120 -33.11 -14.66 15.99
CA ARG A 120 -32.97 -15.02 17.42
C ARG A 120 -33.84 -14.17 18.35
N GLY A 121 -34.69 -13.30 17.82
CA GLY A 121 -35.52 -12.38 18.59
C GLY A 121 -34.76 -11.19 19.19
N SER A 122 -33.51 -10.97 18.77
CA SER A 122 -32.73 -9.82 19.24
C SER A 122 -33.17 -8.54 18.54
N ARG A 123 -33.13 -7.42 19.27
CA ARG A 123 -33.43 -6.11 18.70
C ARG A 123 -32.39 -5.72 17.64
N VAL A 124 -32.83 -5.06 16.58
CA VAL A 124 -31.92 -4.55 15.56
C VAL A 124 -31.08 -3.42 16.14
N ARG A 125 -29.75 -3.54 16.03
CA ARG A 125 -28.80 -2.51 16.47
C ARG A 125 -29.01 -1.23 15.65
N THR A 126 -29.07 -0.08 16.32
CA THR A 126 -29.10 1.22 15.65
C THR A 126 -27.73 1.57 15.07
N PHE A 127 -27.65 2.59 14.20
CA PHE A 127 -26.38 3.05 13.62
C PHE A 127 -25.38 3.49 14.71
N ARG A 128 -25.85 4.25 15.70
CA ARG A 128 -25.02 4.69 16.85
C ARG A 128 -24.50 3.51 17.66
N GLU A 129 -25.33 2.48 17.87
CA GLU A 129 -24.92 1.24 18.55
C GLU A 129 -23.91 0.44 17.72
N SER A 130 -24.04 0.44 16.39
CA SER A 130 -23.08 -0.20 15.49
C SER A 130 -21.71 0.50 15.56
N CYS A 131 -21.67 1.84 15.52
CA CYS A 131 -20.44 2.60 15.70
C CYS A 131 -19.81 2.39 17.09
N LYS A 132 -20.62 2.39 18.16
CA LYS A 132 -20.13 2.12 19.52
C LYS A 132 -19.57 0.70 19.66
N THR A 133 -20.17 -0.28 18.98
CA THR A 133 -19.68 -1.65 18.93
C THR A 133 -18.34 -1.74 18.20
N LEU A 134 -18.18 -1.03 17.09
CA LEU A 134 -16.90 -0.95 16.36
C LEU A 134 -15.81 -0.29 17.19
N LEU A 135 -16.15 0.78 17.91
CA LEU A 135 -15.21 1.49 18.79
C LEU A 135 -14.81 0.70 20.04
N ASN A 136 -15.72 -0.06 20.65
CA ASN A 136 -15.44 -0.75 21.91
C ASN A 136 -15.09 -2.24 21.76
N GLN A 137 -15.88 -3.01 21.00
CA GLN A 137 -15.74 -4.47 20.90
C GLN A 137 -14.87 -4.91 19.72
N LYS A 138 -14.80 -4.10 18.66
CA LYS A 138 -14.01 -4.37 17.45
C LYS A 138 -13.01 -3.26 17.19
N PHE A 139 -12.47 -2.65 18.26
CA PHE A 139 -11.51 -1.56 18.16
C PHE A 139 -10.32 -1.94 17.28
N TYR A 140 -9.82 -3.17 17.40
CA TYR A 140 -8.74 -3.71 16.58
C TYR A 140 -9.03 -3.67 15.07
N VAL A 141 -10.31 -3.80 14.65
CA VAL A 141 -10.68 -3.72 13.24
C VAL A 141 -10.56 -2.28 12.77
N LEU A 142 -11.04 -1.32 13.56
CA LEU A 142 -10.97 0.10 13.23
C LEU A 142 -9.52 0.60 13.22
N THR A 143 -8.74 0.25 14.25
CA THR A 143 -7.34 0.65 14.37
C THR A 143 -6.42 -0.02 13.37
N LEU A 144 -6.81 -1.16 12.78
CA LEU A 144 -5.97 -1.87 11.81
C LEU A 144 -6.43 -1.58 10.37
N ALA A 145 -7.73 -1.42 10.12
CA ALA A 145 -8.24 -1.12 8.79
C ALA A 145 -7.74 0.23 8.27
N LEU A 146 -7.71 1.27 9.11
CA LEU A 146 -7.26 2.60 8.69
C LEU A 146 -5.77 2.60 8.32
N PRO A 147 -4.81 2.19 9.19
CA PRO A 147 -3.40 2.11 8.82
C PRO A 147 -3.15 1.17 7.64
N LEU A 148 -3.86 0.05 7.54
CA LEU A 148 -3.70 -0.86 6.41
C LEU A 148 -4.13 -0.22 5.10
N ALA A 149 -5.22 0.54 5.08
CA ALA A 149 -5.64 1.30 3.91
C ALA A 149 -4.56 2.33 3.51
N PHE A 150 -3.98 3.06 4.48
CA PHE A 150 -2.86 3.97 4.24
C PHE A 150 -1.62 3.24 3.69
N VAL A 151 -1.24 2.09 4.25
CA VAL A 151 -0.11 1.29 3.74
C VAL A 151 -0.38 0.84 2.31
N CYS A 152 -1.59 0.39 1.99
CA CYS A 152 -1.96 0.00 0.63
C CYS A 152 -1.87 1.17 -0.35
N ILE A 153 -2.39 2.35 -0.01
CA ILE A 153 -2.42 3.53 -0.89
C ILE A 153 -1.03 4.16 -1.04
N PHE A 154 -0.28 4.31 0.04
CA PHE A 154 0.97 5.08 0.03
C PHE A 154 2.24 4.23 -0.12
N ASN A 155 2.18 2.91 0.12
CA ASN A 155 3.35 2.03 -0.06
C ASN A 155 3.09 1.01 -1.17
N VAL A 156 2.00 0.24 -1.10
CA VAL A 156 1.77 -0.86 -2.05
C VAL A 156 1.49 -0.33 -3.45
N MET A 157 0.63 0.68 -3.59
CA MET A 157 0.30 1.25 -4.89
C MET A 157 1.52 1.83 -5.63
N PRO A 158 2.38 2.67 -5.02
CA PRO A 158 3.61 3.14 -5.68
C PRO A 158 4.55 1.99 -6.08
N ILE A 159 4.67 0.95 -5.26
CA ILE A 159 5.48 -0.23 -5.61
C ILE A 159 4.91 -0.93 -6.85
N VAL A 160 3.59 -1.13 -6.92
CA VAL A 160 2.92 -1.70 -8.10
C VAL A 160 3.14 -0.83 -9.33
N PHE A 161 3.04 0.49 -9.19
CA PHE A 161 3.33 1.44 -10.26
C PHE A 161 4.77 1.30 -10.77
N THR A 162 5.77 1.36 -9.88
CA THR A 162 7.18 1.21 -10.27
C THR A 162 7.45 -0.17 -10.89
N ALA A 163 6.81 -1.22 -10.38
CA ALA A 163 6.92 -2.56 -10.95
C ALA A 163 6.35 -2.63 -12.37
N LEU A 164 5.19 -2.01 -12.64
CA LEU A 164 4.58 -1.99 -13.97
C LEU A 164 5.40 -1.16 -14.97
N VAL A 165 5.99 -0.04 -14.54
CA VAL A 165 6.92 0.76 -15.36
C VAL A 165 8.10 -0.08 -15.86
N ALA A 166 8.56 -1.08 -15.09
CA ALA A 166 9.65 -1.96 -15.55
C ALA A 166 9.27 -2.85 -16.75
N PHE A 167 7.97 -3.03 -17.03
CA PHE A 167 7.45 -3.78 -18.18
C PHE A 167 7.07 -2.88 -19.37
N THR A 168 7.45 -1.60 -19.31
CA THR A 168 7.27 -0.66 -20.42
C THR A 168 8.62 -0.24 -21.01
N ASP A 169 8.57 0.56 -22.08
CA ASP A 169 9.73 1.24 -22.68
C ASP A 169 10.03 2.61 -22.06
N TYR A 170 9.40 2.94 -20.92
CA TYR A 170 9.59 4.24 -20.27
C TYR A 170 11.04 4.43 -19.81
N GLY A 171 11.73 5.41 -20.40
CA GLY A 171 13.11 5.73 -20.08
C GLY A 171 13.89 6.31 -21.26
N GLY A 172 15.00 6.99 -20.96
CA GLY A 172 15.85 7.60 -21.98
C GLY A 172 15.10 8.62 -22.84
N GLU A 173 14.89 8.30 -24.10
CA GLU A 173 14.21 9.17 -25.06
C GLU A 173 12.68 8.99 -25.09
N ILE A 174 12.12 7.97 -24.43
CA ILE A 174 10.69 7.67 -24.37
C ILE A 174 10.15 8.19 -23.04
N VAL A 175 9.85 9.48 -23.04
CA VAL A 175 9.21 10.20 -21.94
C VAL A 175 8.08 11.07 -22.51
N PRO A 176 6.99 11.32 -21.76
CA PRO A 176 5.93 12.22 -22.18
C PRO A 176 6.50 13.54 -22.72
N PRO A 177 6.09 13.99 -23.91
CA PRO A 177 4.83 13.69 -24.62
C PRO A 177 4.83 12.45 -25.52
N LYS A 178 5.96 11.73 -25.64
CA LYS A 178 5.97 10.46 -26.39
C LYS A 178 5.17 9.40 -25.65
N LEU A 179 4.44 8.59 -26.40
CA LEU A 179 3.66 7.50 -25.84
C LEU A 179 4.58 6.37 -25.35
N VAL A 180 4.28 5.89 -24.15
CA VAL A 180 4.92 4.71 -23.56
C VAL A 180 4.15 3.47 -24.02
N SER A 181 4.86 2.40 -24.35
CA SER A 181 4.26 1.13 -24.77
C SER A 181 4.63 -0.03 -23.84
N TRP A 182 3.76 -1.05 -23.80
CA TRP A 182 4.04 -2.29 -23.08
C TRP A 182 5.05 -3.14 -23.85
N THR A 183 6.24 -3.30 -23.29
CA THR A 183 7.32 -4.13 -23.88
C THR A 183 7.41 -5.52 -23.25
N GLY A 184 6.68 -5.74 -22.14
CA GLY A 184 6.67 -7.00 -21.41
C GLY A 184 8.07 -7.33 -20.90
N PHE A 185 8.62 -8.46 -21.35
CA PHE A 185 9.95 -8.92 -20.92
C PHE A 185 11.10 -8.44 -21.81
N GLN A 186 10.85 -7.58 -22.80
CA GLN A 186 11.90 -7.16 -23.71
C GLN A 186 12.99 -6.34 -23.00
N SER A 187 12.60 -5.40 -22.14
CA SER A 187 13.53 -4.61 -21.32
C SER A 187 14.41 -5.51 -20.44
N PHE A 188 13.82 -6.54 -19.83
CA PHE A 188 14.55 -7.52 -19.04
C PHE A 188 15.51 -8.35 -19.89
N ARG A 189 15.10 -8.80 -21.08
CA ARG A 189 15.98 -9.55 -21.99
C ARG A 189 17.24 -8.76 -22.33
N VAL A 190 17.12 -7.48 -22.68
CA VAL A 190 18.28 -6.62 -22.97
C VAL A 190 19.29 -6.61 -21.83
N ILE A 191 18.81 -6.46 -20.58
CA ILE A 191 19.66 -6.48 -19.37
C ILE A 191 20.40 -7.82 -19.21
N PHE A 192 19.75 -8.95 -19.51
CA PHE A 192 20.31 -10.29 -19.34
C PHE A 192 21.08 -10.83 -20.55
N THR A 193 21.00 -10.20 -21.72
CA THR A 193 21.77 -10.61 -22.92
C THR A 193 22.99 -9.75 -23.19
N MET A 194 22.99 -8.47 -22.79
CA MET A 194 24.12 -7.58 -23.04
C MET A 194 25.19 -7.75 -21.96
N SER A 195 26.39 -8.15 -22.36
CA SER A 195 27.50 -8.47 -21.45
C SER A 195 27.89 -7.29 -20.54
N GLU A 196 27.75 -6.06 -21.02
CA GLU A 196 28.01 -4.84 -20.24
C GLU A 196 27.05 -4.68 -19.06
N TYR A 197 25.75 -4.88 -19.29
CA TYR A 197 24.73 -4.77 -18.24
C TYR A 197 24.85 -5.90 -17.22
N ILE A 198 25.08 -7.14 -17.66
CA ILE A 198 25.28 -8.29 -16.75
C ILE A 198 26.50 -8.06 -15.86
N GLY A 199 27.62 -7.62 -16.43
CA GLY A 199 28.85 -7.37 -15.67
C GLY A 199 28.66 -6.28 -14.61
N THR A 200 27.96 -5.20 -14.96
CA THR A 200 27.69 -4.09 -14.04
C THR A 200 26.67 -4.48 -12.96
N MET A 201 25.55 -5.12 -13.33
CA MET A 201 24.56 -5.63 -12.37
C MET A 201 25.20 -6.64 -11.41
N GLY A 202 26.02 -7.57 -11.91
CA GLY A 202 26.69 -8.56 -11.09
C GLY A 202 27.61 -7.91 -10.04
N LYS A 203 28.41 -6.91 -10.45
CA LYS A 203 29.25 -6.13 -9.51
C LYS A 203 28.41 -5.42 -8.45
N ILE A 204 27.34 -4.73 -8.86
CA ILE A 204 26.44 -4.03 -7.94
C ILE A 204 25.75 -5.01 -6.99
N LEU A 205 25.30 -6.15 -7.48
CA LEU A 205 24.64 -7.18 -6.68
C LEU A 205 25.59 -7.77 -5.64
N VAL A 206 26.80 -8.16 -6.05
CA VAL A 206 27.83 -8.67 -5.12
C VAL A 206 28.15 -7.61 -4.07
N TRP A 207 28.31 -6.35 -4.47
CA TRP A 207 28.56 -5.25 -3.55
C TRP A 207 27.40 -5.08 -2.55
N ASN A 208 26.15 -5.08 -3.01
CA ASN A 208 24.99 -4.94 -2.15
C ASN A 208 24.88 -6.09 -1.13
N VAL A 209 25.12 -7.33 -1.56
CA VAL A 209 25.08 -8.50 -0.67
C VAL A 209 26.22 -8.44 0.35
N LEU A 210 27.45 -8.15 -0.10
CA LEU A 210 28.62 -8.04 0.78
C LEU A 210 28.42 -6.92 1.78
N TRP A 211 27.94 -5.76 1.34
CA TRP A 211 27.68 -4.62 2.19
C TRP A 211 26.55 -4.89 3.18
N ALA A 212 25.43 -5.50 2.75
CA ALA A 212 24.32 -5.84 3.63
C ALA A 212 24.75 -6.84 4.73
N PHE A 213 25.50 -7.87 4.35
CA PHE A 213 26.04 -8.84 5.30
C PHE A 213 27.06 -8.19 6.24
N GLY A 214 28.05 -7.50 5.69
CA GLY A 214 29.13 -6.87 6.46
C GLY A 214 28.62 -5.80 7.42
N SER A 215 27.72 -4.93 6.97
CA SER A 215 27.11 -3.89 7.82
C SER A 215 26.27 -4.50 8.93
N THR A 216 25.41 -5.48 8.62
CA THR A 216 24.59 -6.15 9.64
C THR A 216 25.45 -6.90 10.65
N PHE A 217 26.47 -7.62 10.19
CA PHE A 217 27.40 -8.36 11.03
C PHE A 217 28.15 -7.42 11.99
N LEU A 218 28.79 -6.37 11.46
CA LEU A 218 29.56 -5.42 12.25
C LEU A 218 28.69 -4.65 13.25
N VAL A 219 27.51 -4.20 12.83
CA VAL A 219 26.59 -3.46 13.71
C VAL A 219 26.03 -4.37 14.80
N TYR A 220 25.72 -5.63 14.49
CA TYR A 220 25.24 -6.60 15.47
C TYR A 220 26.30 -6.87 16.55
N PHE A 221 27.50 -7.30 16.16
CA PHE A 221 28.56 -7.65 17.12
C PHE A 221 29.12 -6.41 17.83
N GLY A 222 29.26 -5.28 17.12
CA GLY A 222 29.66 -4.01 17.71
C GLY A 222 28.63 -3.49 18.71
N GLY A 223 27.33 -3.55 18.37
CA GLY A 223 26.24 -3.18 19.25
C GLY A 223 26.15 -4.07 20.49
N LEU A 224 26.29 -5.39 20.32
CA LEU A 224 26.34 -6.35 21.43
C LEU A 224 27.57 -6.10 22.33
N GLY A 225 28.74 -5.86 21.73
CA GLY A 225 29.97 -5.53 22.47
C GLY A 225 29.84 -4.26 23.29
N LEU A 226 29.29 -3.18 22.71
CA LEU A 226 28.99 -1.93 23.42
C LEU A 226 27.96 -2.14 24.53
N ALA A 227 26.93 -2.96 24.30
CA ALA A 227 25.93 -3.27 25.32
C ALA A 227 26.54 -4.00 26.52
N LEU A 228 27.41 -4.99 26.27
CA LEU A 228 28.15 -5.70 27.32
C LEU A 228 29.09 -4.76 28.08
N LEU A 229 29.83 -3.90 27.37
CA LEU A 229 30.73 -2.91 27.96
C LEU A 229 29.98 -1.94 28.88
N TYR A 230 28.84 -1.41 28.43
CA TYR A 230 28.00 -0.52 29.23
C TYR A 230 27.26 -1.21 30.38
N ASN A 231 27.14 -2.54 30.33
CA ASN A 231 26.59 -3.32 31.42
C ASN A 231 27.65 -3.77 32.43
N ALA A 232 28.93 -3.82 32.05
CA ALA A 232 30.04 -4.28 32.89
C ALA A 232 30.07 -3.55 34.26
N LYS A 233 30.26 -4.31 35.35
CA LYS A 233 30.25 -3.76 36.73
C LYS A 233 31.41 -2.79 37.00
N CYS A 234 32.51 -2.91 36.26
CA CYS A 234 33.69 -2.07 36.37
C CYS A 234 33.53 -0.67 35.75
N LEU A 235 32.53 -0.43 34.90
CA LEU A 235 32.35 0.85 34.24
C LEU A 235 31.72 1.88 35.20
N LYS A 236 32.53 2.87 35.60
CA LYS A 236 32.07 4.04 36.37
C LYS A 236 31.39 5.05 35.44
N TRP A 237 30.41 5.80 35.95
CA TRP A 237 29.67 6.82 35.18
C TRP A 237 28.92 6.29 33.95
N LYS A 238 28.29 5.11 34.06
CA LYS A 238 27.54 4.47 32.94
C LYS A 238 26.56 5.40 32.23
N ARG A 239 25.89 6.30 32.96
CA ARG A 239 24.95 7.27 32.39
C ARG A 239 25.65 8.23 31.42
N PHE A 240 26.84 8.72 31.77
CA PHE A 240 27.63 9.61 30.91
C PHE A 240 28.06 8.89 29.62
N TRP A 241 28.60 7.68 29.74
CA TRP A 241 29.09 6.92 28.58
C TRP A 241 28.00 6.52 27.58
N ARG A 242 26.76 6.29 28.04
CA ARG A 242 25.62 5.99 27.16
C ARG A 242 25.19 7.17 26.29
N VAL A 243 25.58 8.41 26.64
CA VAL A 243 25.20 9.61 25.88
C VAL A 243 25.92 9.68 24.53
N PHE A 244 27.17 9.22 24.42
CA PHE A 244 27.93 9.35 23.17
C PHE A 244 27.30 8.65 21.97
N PRO A 245 26.86 7.37 22.05
CA PRO A 245 26.16 6.72 20.93
C PRO A 245 24.82 7.39 20.60
N MET A 246 24.10 7.87 21.62
CA MET A 246 22.85 8.61 21.40
C MET A 246 23.09 9.93 20.67
N LEU A 247 24.17 10.64 21.02
CA LEU A 247 24.56 11.88 20.36
C LEU A 247 25.00 11.62 18.91
N ALA A 248 25.78 10.57 18.66
CA ALA A 248 26.19 10.19 17.32
C ALA A 248 24.99 9.87 16.42
N TYR A 249 23.96 9.20 16.96
CA TYR A 249 22.71 8.94 16.25
C TYR A 249 21.86 10.20 16.02
N ALA A 250 21.91 11.16 16.95
CA ALA A 250 21.16 12.41 16.85
C ALA A 250 21.71 13.37 15.79
N ILE A 251 22.97 13.21 15.35
CA ILE A 251 23.55 14.03 14.29
C ILE A 251 22.87 13.67 12.97
N PRO A 252 22.27 14.64 12.25
CA PRO A 252 21.70 14.42 10.94
C PRO A 252 22.70 13.81 9.96
N SER A 253 22.28 12.81 9.21
CA SER A 253 23.14 12.03 8.31
C SER A 253 23.87 12.90 7.28
N PHE A 254 23.25 13.98 6.78
CA PHE A 254 23.86 14.87 5.79
C PHE A 254 25.07 15.65 6.34
N ILE A 255 25.09 15.96 7.64
CA ILE A 255 26.21 16.64 8.29
C ILE A 255 27.39 15.66 8.38
N THR A 256 27.12 14.44 8.86
CA THR A 256 28.11 13.37 8.95
C THR A 256 28.69 13.03 7.57
N LEU A 257 27.83 12.96 6.53
CA LEU A 257 28.27 12.68 5.15
C LEU A 257 29.21 13.76 4.62
N THR A 258 28.88 15.03 4.85
CA THR A 258 29.74 16.17 4.48
C THR A 258 31.09 16.09 5.20
N GLY A 259 31.09 15.76 6.50
CA GLY A 259 32.32 15.54 7.27
C GLY A 259 33.19 14.43 6.68
N PHE A 260 32.62 13.28 6.35
CA PHE A 260 33.33 12.19 5.70
C PHE A 260 33.87 12.58 4.31
N CYS A 261 33.10 13.35 3.53
CA CYS A 261 33.54 13.87 2.23
C CYS A 261 34.82 14.72 2.38
N PHE A 262 34.87 15.63 3.36
CA PHE A 262 36.07 16.41 3.64
C PHE A 262 37.23 15.56 4.18
N MET A 263 36.95 14.54 5.00
CA MET A 263 37.99 13.66 5.56
C MET A 263 38.69 12.82 4.49
N PHE A 264 37.93 12.34 3.52
CA PHE A 264 38.38 11.42 2.46
C PHE A 264 38.63 12.10 1.10
N CYS A 265 38.57 13.43 1.00
CA CYS A 265 38.98 14.11 -0.23
C CYS A 265 40.50 14.07 -0.41
N ASP A 266 40.99 14.34 -1.63
CA ASP A 266 42.42 14.25 -1.96
C ASP A 266 43.34 15.12 -1.08
N SER A 267 42.84 16.26 -0.62
CA SER A 267 43.52 17.18 0.32
C SER A 267 43.06 17.00 1.77
N GLY A 268 42.25 15.98 2.02
CA GLY A 268 41.67 15.67 3.31
C GLY A 268 42.69 15.04 4.25
N PRO A 269 42.44 15.11 5.57
CA PRO A 269 43.36 14.63 6.59
C PRO A 269 43.68 13.13 6.50
N ILE A 270 42.82 12.30 5.90
CA ILE A 270 43.07 10.86 5.79
C ILE A 270 43.84 10.54 4.51
N VAL A 271 43.29 10.91 3.34
CA VAL A 271 43.89 10.57 2.05
C VAL A 271 45.18 11.35 1.80
N GLY A 272 45.26 12.61 2.27
CA GLY A 272 46.48 13.41 2.19
C GLY A 272 47.64 12.86 3.03
N GLN A 273 47.37 12.00 4.02
CA GLN A 273 48.41 11.30 4.81
C GLN A 273 48.84 9.95 4.22
N LEU A 274 48.10 9.44 3.23
CA LEU A 274 48.35 8.15 2.58
C LEU A 274 49.11 8.28 1.24
N LYS A 275 49.45 9.52 0.84
CA LYS A 275 50.32 9.85 -0.30
C LYS A 275 51.71 10.20 0.21
#